data_AF-A0A2K9NVL5-F1
#
_entry.id   AF-A0A2K9NVL5-F1
#
_cell.length_a   1.000
_cell.length_b   1.000
_cell.length_c   1.000
_cell.angle_alpha   90.00
_cell.angle_beta   90.00
_cell.angle_gamma   90.00
#
_symmetry.space_group_name_H-M   'P 1'
#
loop_
_entity.id
_entity.type
_entity.pdbx_description
1 polymer ?
#
loop_
_entity_poly.entity_id
_entity_poly.type
_entity_poly.pdbx_seq_one_letter_code
_entity_poly.pdbx_strand_id
1 'polypeptide(L)'
;MEQMDQLESLELKISKFLRLGVLVAGLFMLVGWISQSVTQPDSLLALKTYHSSTLSETLSNAWTTNSWGVLISYLGLAILISLPITRVFLTAVLFLKQKEYLLAGIAAFVLVALIVSFSLGIEL
;
A
#
# COMPACT_ATOMS: atom_id res chain seq x y z
N MET A 1 -34.96 -7.09 10.21
CA MET A 1 -33.98 -6.52 11.16
C MET A 1 -32.64 -7.27 11.08
N GLU A 2 -32.62 -8.61 11.02
CA GLU A 2 -31.37 -9.41 10.89
C GLU A 2 -30.45 -9.05 9.70
N GLN A 3 -30.98 -8.69 8.52
CA GLN A 3 -30.13 -8.38 7.37
C GLN A 3 -29.38 -7.04 7.49
N MET A 4 -29.92 -6.08 8.23
CA MET A 4 -29.28 -4.77 8.42
C MET A 4 -28.07 -4.86 9.36
N ASP A 5 -28.18 -5.66 10.43
CA ASP A 5 -27.06 -5.94 11.35
C ASP A 5 -25.88 -6.64 10.66
N GLN A 6 -26.16 -7.54 9.71
CA GLN A 6 -25.11 -8.22 8.96
C GLN A 6 -24.37 -7.28 8.00
N LEU A 7 -25.05 -6.29 7.43
CA LEU A 7 -24.42 -5.31 6.54
C LEU A 7 -23.56 -4.33 7.34
N GLU A 8 -24.11 -3.79 8.42
CA GLU A 8 -23.38 -2.86 9.30
C GLU A 8 -22.13 -3.53 9.89
N SER A 9 -22.24 -4.78 10.33
CA SER A 9 -21.09 -5.54 10.83
C SER A 9 -20.04 -5.82 9.76
N LEU A 10 -20.41 -6.07 8.51
CA LEU A 10 -19.47 -6.25 7.39
C LEU A 10 -18.73 -4.94 7.07
N GLU A 11 -19.44 -3.82 6.97
CA GLU A 11 -18.82 -2.51 6.72
C GLU A 11 -17.86 -2.11 7.83
N LEU A 12 -18.25 -2.32 9.10
CA LEU A 12 -17.39 -2.12 10.25
C LEU A 12 -16.14 -3.02 10.21
N LYS A 13 -16.29 -4.27 9.78
CA LYS A 13 -15.18 -5.23 9.67
C LYS A 13 -14.20 -4.82 8.57
N ILE A 14 -14.71 -4.37 7.42
CA ILE A 14 -13.91 -3.83 6.31
C ILE A 14 -13.12 -2.60 6.76
N SER A 15 -13.80 -1.65 7.42
CA SER A 15 -13.17 -0.41 7.91
C SER A 15 -12.08 -0.68 8.94
N LYS A 16 -12.33 -1.60 9.89
CA LYS A 16 -11.33 -2.02 10.89
C LYS A 16 -10.14 -2.74 10.26
N PHE A 17 -10.37 -3.67 9.33
CA PHE A 17 -9.31 -4.38 8.62
C PHE A 17 -8.39 -3.41 7.88
N LEU A 18 -8.98 -2.45 7.16
CA LEU A 18 -8.23 -1.47 6.39
C LEU A 18 -7.41 -0.54 7.28
N ARG A 19 -7.98 -0.05 8.39
CA ARG A 19 -7.27 0.80 9.36
C ARG A 19 -6.09 0.06 9.99
N LEU A 20 -6.26 -1.22 10.29
CA LEU A 20 -5.19 -2.08 10.80
C LEU A 20 -4.09 -2.27 9.75
N GLY A 21 -4.44 -2.44 8.47
CA GLY A 21 -3.49 -2.46 7.37
C GLY A 21 -2.63 -1.20 7.27
N VAL A 22 -3.22 -0.01 7.44
CA VAL A 22 -2.46 1.27 7.41
C VAL A 22 -1.50 1.33 8.59
N LEU A 23 -1.97 0.98 9.78
CA LEU A 23 -1.16 0.98 11.00
C LEU A 23 0.03 0.02 10.88
N VAL A 24 -0.20 -1.17 10.34
CA VAL A 24 0.87 -2.15 10.08
C VAL A 24 1.85 -1.59 9.06
N ALA A 25 1.39 -1.09 7.90
CA ALA A 25 2.26 -0.52 6.89
C ALA A 25 3.14 0.62 7.43
N GLY A 26 2.53 1.52 8.21
CA GLY A 26 3.23 2.61 8.89
C GLY A 26 4.27 2.09 9.90
N LEU A 27 3.95 1.04 10.65
CA LEU A 27 4.91 0.42 11.57
C LEU A 27 6.09 -0.19 10.82
N PHE A 28 5.85 -0.89 9.71
CA PHE A 28 6.92 -1.44 8.87
C PHE A 28 7.81 -0.33 8.30
N MET A 29 7.23 0.77 7.81
CA MET A 29 8.01 1.94 7.36
C MET A 29 8.84 2.55 8.48
N LEU A 30 8.26 2.76 9.68
CA LEU A 30 8.97 3.31 10.83
C LEU A 30 10.14 2.42 11.25
N VAL A 31 9.93 1.10 11.33
CA VAL A 31 10.98 0.13 11.68
C VAL A 31 12.09 0.12 10.62
N GLY A 32 11.73 0.13 9.33
CA GLY A 32 12.69 0.20 8.23
C GLY A 32 13.55 1.46 8.29
N TRP A 33 12.92 2.61 8.54
CA TRP A 33 13.60 3.89 8.73
C TRP A 33 14.54 3.89 9.93
N ILE A 34 14.08 3.46 11.11
CA ILE A 34 14.89 3.40 12.33
C ILE A 34 16.10 2.48 12.11
N SER A 35 15.89 1.31 11.50
CA SER A 35 16.97 0.38 11.18
C SER A 35 18.01 0.99 10.23
N GLN A 36 17.56 1.75 9.23
CA GLN A 36 18.45 2.45 8.31
C GLN A 36 19.28 3.53 9.01
N SER A 37 18.66 4.36 9.86
CA SER A 37 19.35 5.40 10.62
C SER A 37 20.42 4.86 11.57
N VAL A 38 20.22 3.65 12.12
CA VAL A 38 21.20 2.99 12.99
C VAL A 38 22.35 2.37 12.19
N THR A 39 22.07 1.86 10.98
CA THR A 39 23.07 1.12 10.18
C THR A 39 23.93 2.03 9.31
N GLN A 40 23.42 3.21 8.90
CA GLN A 40 24.12 4.16 8.04
C GLN A 40 23.95 5.60 8.55
N PRO A 41 24.77 6.05 9.52
CA PRO A 41 24.72 7.42 10.03
C PRO A 41 25.00 8.49 8.96
N ASP A 42 25.83 8.14 7.97
CA ASP A 42 26.25 9.05 6.89
C ASP A 42 25.23 9.16 5.74
N SER A 43 24.15 8.36 5.72
CA SER A 43 23.14 8.44 4.65
C SER A 43 22.39 9.77 4.66
N LEU A 44 22.35 10.46 5.81
CA LEU A 44 21.75 11.78 5.96
C LEU A 44 22.55 12.88 5.22
N LEU A 45 23.86 12.69 5.04
CA LEU A 45 24.73 13.61 4.29
C LEU A 45 24.72 13.31 2.78
N ALA A 46 24.35 12.09 2.38
CA ALA A 46 24.21 11.67 0.98
C ALA A 46 22.89 12.09 0.31
N LEU A 47 21.91 12.60 1.08
CA LEU A 47 20.63 13.15 0.57
C LEU A 47 20.81 14.35 -0.38
N LYS A 48 22.02 14.93 -0.44
CA LYS A 48 22.35 16.05 -1.33
C LYS A 48 22.48 15.64 -2.80
N THR A 49 22.65 14.34 -3.09
CA THR A 49 22.89 13.84 -4.45
C THR A 49 21.77 12.88 -4.84
N TYR A 50 20.79 13.38 -5.61
CA TYR A 50 19.70 12.56 -6.13
C TYR A 50 20.23 11.70 -7.29
N HIS A 51 20.53 10.43 -7.01
CA HIS A 51 20.74 9.45 -8.07
C HIS A 51 19.39 8.86 -8.48
N SER A 52 18.98 9.08 -9.72
CA SER A 52 17.88 8.37 -10.36
C SER A 52 18.28 6.91 -10.58
N SER A 53 18.28 6.11 -9.52
CA SER A 53 18.40 4.66 -9.63
C SER A 53 17.00 4.06 -9.73
N THR A 54 16.79 3.21 -10.72
CA THR A 54 15.51 2.53 -10.96
C THR A 54 15.13 1.68 -9.74
N LEU A 55 13.83 1.55 -9.44
CA LEU A 55 13.33 0.74 -8.32
C LEU A 55 13.85 -0.71 -8.36
N SER A 56 14.03 -1.27 -9.56
CA SER A 56 14.60 -2.61 -9.77
C SER A 56 16.08 -2.71 -9.37
N GLU A 57 16.89 -1.70 -9.71
CA GLU A 57 18.29 -1.64 -9.34
C GLU A 57 18.47 -1.43 -7.84
N THR A 58 17.63 -0.60 -7.23
CA THR A 58 17.66 -0.35 -5.79
C THR A 58 17.26 -1.61 -5.00
N LEU A 59 16.30 -2.39 -5.50
CA LEU A 59 15.89 -3.65 -4.88
C LEU A 59 16.96 -4.75 -5.03
N SER A 60 17.58 -4.84 -6.20
CA SER A 60 18.71 -5.76 -6.47
C SER A 60 19.95 -5.40 -5.63
N ASN A 61 20.26 -4.10 -5.53
CA ASN A 61 21.35 -3.60 -4.71
C ASN A 61 21.04 -3.81 -3.22
N ALA A 62 19.81 -3.56 -2.74
CA ALA A 62 19.45 -3.81 -1.34
C ALA A 62 19.58 -5.29 -0.93
N TRP A 63 19.26 -6.21 -1.86
CA TRP A 63 19.48 -7.64 -1.66
C TRP A 63 20.96 -8.02 -1.58
N THR A 64 21.81 -7.36 -2.38
CA THR A 64 23.25 -7.63 -2.44
C THR A 64 24.02 -6.99 -1.29
N THR A 65 23.63 -5.80 -0.83
CA THR A 65 24.29 -5.06 0.27
C THR A 65 23.72 -5.42 1.65
N ASN A 66 22.78 -6.36 1.74
CA ASN A 66 22.19 -6.85 2.99
C ASN A 66 21.59 -5.72 3.85
N SER A 67 21.02 -4.69 3.21
CA SER A 67 20.44 -3.52 3.88
C SER A 67 18.98 -3.78 4.27
N TRP A 68 18.80 -4.60 5.32
CA TRP A 68 17.49 -5.02 5.84
C TRP A 68 16.51 -3.86 6.09
N GLY A 69 17.01 -2.69 6.54
CA GLY A 69 16.17 -1.51 6.78
C GLY A 69 15.50 -0.94 5.52
N VAL A 70 16.22 -0.93 4.39
CA VAL A 70 15.68 -0.45 3.10
C VAL A 70 14.61 -1.41 2.60
N LEU A 71 14.89 -2.72 2.66
CA LEU A 71 13.95 -3.76 2.21
C LEU A 71 12.63 -3.74 3.01
N ILE A 72 12.72 -3.57 4.33
CA ILE A 72 11.55 -3.46 5.23
C ILE A 72 10.75 -2.18 4.95
N SER A 73 11.42 -1.07 4.69
CA SER A 73 10.75 0.20 4.34
C SER A 73 10.01 0.13 3.01
N TYR A 74 10.62 -0.45 1.97
CA TYR A 74 9.97 -0.68 0.68
C TYR A 74 8.80 -1.65 0.77
N LEU A 75 8.89 -2.70 1.60
CA LEU A 75 7.75 -3.57 1.89
C LEU A 75 6.61 -2.80 2.56
N GLY A 76 6.92 -1.96 3.55
CA GLY A 76 5.94 -1.07 4.19
C GLY A 76 5.26 -0.14 3.18
N LEU A 77 6.05 0.49 2.31
CA LEU A 77 5.55 1.35 1.22
C LEU A 77 4.66 0.57 0.23
N ALA A 78 5.08 -0.63 -0.18
CA ALA A 78 4.33 -1.49 -1.09
C ALA A 78 2.97 -1.88 -0.50
N ILE A 79 2.92 -2.18 0.79
CA ILE A 79 1.65 -2.41 1.50
C ILE A 79 0.82 -1.12 1.48
N LEU A 80 1.40 0.03 1.83
CA LEU A 80 0.71 1.31 1.95
C LEU A 80 0.09 1.79 0.63
N ILE A 81 0.79 1.60 -0.49
CA ILE A 81 0.28 1.95 -1.83
C ILE A 81 -0.72 0.93 -2.38
N SER A 82 -0.73 -0.31 -1.86
CA SER A 82 -1.72 -1.33 -2.20
C SER A 82 -3.04 -1.16 -1.44
N LEU A 83 -3.03 -0.48 -0.28
CA LEU A 83 -4.23 -0.26 0.52
C LEU A 83 -5.40 0.45 -0.21
N PRO A 84 -5.17 1.51 -1.00
CA PRO A 84 -6.19 2.13 -1.83
C PRO A 84 -6.87 1.13 -2.78
N ILE A 85 -6.10 0.21 -3.37
CA ILE A 85 -6.62 -0.84 -4.28
C ILE A 85 -7.50 -1.81 -3.48
N THR A 86 -6.99 -2.29 -2.35
CA THR A 86 -7.72 -3.20 -1.44
C THR A 86 -9.04 -2.58 -0.98
N ARG A 87 -9.02 -1.28 -0.64
CA ARG A 87 -10.21 -0.53 -0.23
C ARG A 87 -11.27 -0.53 -1.32
N VAL A 88 -10.91 -0.08 -2.52
CA VAL A 88 -11.85 0.05 -3.64
C VAL A 88 -12.37 -1.32 -4.06
N PHE A 89 -11.52 -2.35 -4.04
CA PHE A 89 -11.91 -3.73 -4.30
C PHE A 89 -12.96 -4.25 -3.31
N LEU A 90 -12.73 -4.09 -2.00
CA LEU A 90 -13.69 -4.55 -0.97
C LEU A 90 -15.04 -3.82 -1.10
N THR A 91 -15.03 -2.52 -1.39
CA THR A 91 -16.27 -1.76 -1.62
C THR A 91 -16.98 -2.18 -2.91
N ALA A 92 -16.24 -2.48 -3.99
CA ALA A 92 -16.84 -2.96 -5.23
C ALA A 92 -17.53 -4.32 -5.04
N VAL A 93 -16.90 -5.26 -4.31
CA VAL A 93 -17.48 -6.56 -3.97
C VAL A 93 -18.74 -6.39 -3.11
N LEU A 94 -18.74 -5.46 -2.16
CA LEU A 94 -19.90 -5.16 -1.32
C LEU A 94 -21.09 -4.67 -2.18
N PHE A 95 -20.88 -3.70 -3.07
CA PHE A 95 -21.93 -3.19 -3.95
C PHE A 95 -22.46 -4.25 -4.91
N LEU A 96 -21.58 -5.13 -5.40
CA LEU A 96 -21.99 -6.25 -6.26
C LEU A 96 -22.91 -7.22 -5.49
N LYS A 97 -22.62 -7.47 -4.22
CA LYS A 97 -23.45 -8.30 -3.34
C LYS A 97 -24.78 -7.63 -2.97
N GLN A 98 -24.79 -6.30 -2.88
CA GLN A 98 -25.99 -5.49 -2.63
C GLN A 98 -26.87 -5.28 -3.88
N LYS A 99 -26.48 -5.82 -5.05
CA LYS A 99 -27.15 -5.62 -6.36
C LYS A 99 -27.23 -4.15 -6.80
N GLU A 100 -26.36 -3.30 -6.26
CA GLU A 100 -26.24 -1.91 -6.67
C GLU A 100 -25.27 -1.79 -7.85
N TYR A 101 -25.70 -2.28 -9.00
CA TYR A 101 -24.84 -2.42 -10.19
C TYR A 101 -24.25 -1.10 -10.69
N LEU A 102 -24.95 0.03 -10.49
CA LEU A 102 -24.44 1.36 -10.85
C LEU A 102 -23.21 1.75 -10.01
N LEU A 103 -23.30 1.59 -8.70
CA LEU A 103 -22.22 1.91 -7.75
C LEU A 103 -21.06 0.92 -7.88
N ALA A 104 -21.37 -0.37 -8.09
CA ALA A 104 -20.36 -1.38 -8.39
C ALA A 104 -19.59 -1.06 -9.69
N GLY A 105 -20.29 -0.59 -10.73
CA GLY A 105 -19.69 -0.19 -12.00
C GLY A 105 -18.71 0.99 -11.86
N ILE A 106 -19.09 2.02 -11.10
CA ILE A 106 -18.20 3.16 -10.83
C ILE A 106 -16.98 2.71 -10.02
N ALA A 107 -17.17 1.89 -8.98
CA ALA A 107 -16.08 1.37 -8.17
C ALA A 107 -15.10 0.51 -9.00
N ALA A 108 -15.63 -0.32 -9.90
CA ALA A 108 -14.82 -1.11 -10.83
C ALA A 108 -14.04 -0.21 -11.81
N PHE A 109 -14.66 0.86 -12.34
CA PHE A 109 -13.98 1.83 -13.20
C PHE A 109 -12.82 2.53 -12.47
N VAL A 110 -13.05 2.98 -11.23
CA VAL A 110 -12.00 3.58 -10.38
C VAL A 110 -10.88 2.58 -10.09
N LEU A 111 -11.22 1.31 -9.85
CA LEU A 111 -10.23 0.25 -9.64
C LEU A 111 -9.34 0.06 -10.87
N VAL A 112 -9.92 0.03 -12.07
CA VAL A 112 -9.16 -0.03 -13.33
C VAL A 112 -8.27 1.20 -13.49
N ALA A 113 -8.80 2.40 -13.25
CA ALA A 113 -8.02 3.63 -13.32
C ALA A 113 -6.83 3.60 -12.33
N LEU A 114 -7.02 3.12 -11.11
CA LEU A 114 -5.94 2.94 -10.12
C LEU A 114 -4.87 1.96 -10.60
N ILE A 115 -5.26 0.82 -11.18
CA ILE A 115 -4.31 -0.17 -11.72
C ILE A 115 -3.50 0.44 -12.86
N VAL A 116 -4.14 1.18 -13.77
CA VAL A 116 -3.46 1.85 -14.88
C VAL A 116 -2.52 2.95 -14.37
N SER A 117 -2.96 3.79 -13.43
CA SER A 117 -2.12 4.81 -12.80
C SER A 117 -0.91 4.19 -12.10
N PHE A 118 -1.08 3.05 -11.44
CA PHE A 118 0.02 2.35 -10.79
C PHE A 118 0.99 1.74 -11.80
N SER A 119 0.47 1.11 -12.87
CA SER A 119 1.31 0.54 -13.94
C SER A 119 2.13 1.62 -14.65
N LEU A 120 1.53 2.78 -14.93
CA LEU A 120 2.24 3.93 -15.53
C LEU A 120 3.20 4.60 -14.55
N GLY A 121 2.86 4.66 -13.27
CA GLY A 121 3.69 5.25 -12.22
C GLY A 121 4.90 4.40 -11.81
N ILE A 122 4.90 3.09 -12.10
CA ILE A 122 6.06 2.20 -11.87
C ILE A 122 7.12 2.34 -12.99
N GLU A 123 6.71 2.80 -14.19
CA GLU A 123 7.58 2.91 -15.36
C GLU A 123 8.23 4.31 -15.56
N LEU A 124 7.94 5.30 -14.71
CA LEU A 124 8.51 6.65 -14.73
C LEU A 124 9.53 6.87 -13.61
#